data_AF-A0A1F6YRI2-F1
#
_entry.id   AF-A0A1F6YRI2-F1
#
_cell.length_a   1.000
_cell.length_b   1.000
_cell.length_c   1.000
_cell.angle_alpha   90.00
_cell.angle_beta   90.00
_cell.angle_gamma   90.00
#
_symmetry.space_group_name_H-M   'P 1'
#
loop_
_entity.id
_entity.type
_entity.pdbx_description
1 polymer ?
#
loop_
_entity_poly.entity_id
_entity_poly.type
_entity_poly.pdbx_seq_one_letter_code
_entity_poly.pdbx_strand_id
1 'polypeptide(L)'
;MEKDTYQIKTSGFEGPFGLLLSLVEKRKLFINDVSLAQVTEDYLEYINKLGGLPPSEISSFVLVASTLLLIKSKSLLPNLDLTSEEEGDIRDLEERLRLYEIFTKLGGKVKNTFGKKIIFAPLERKNDVLVFLPDDQITRESMMTFARNTLDGMPKKVFLPNVEVKTVISIEEMIDKLTERIQNSLKMNFKDLHGHNGSITTREEKVVVIVGFLAMLELVRQGMIDAMQENDGGDILIEKTEVIIKNNEQ
;
A
#
# COMPACT_ATOMS: atom_id res chain seq x y z
N MET A 1 32.12 -12.72 -12.58
CA MET A 1 32.10 -11.72 -11.49
C MET A 1 30.68 -11.18 -11.42
N GLU A 2 29.81 -11.88 -10.70
CA GLU A 2 28.48 -11.38 -10.37
C GLU A 2 28.67 -10.22 -9.37
N LYS A 3 28.09 -9.06 -9.71
CA LYS A 3 27.97 -7.94 -8.77
C LYS A 3 26.81 -8.28 -7.85
N ASP A 4 27.13 -8.87 -6.69
CA ASP A 4 26.21 -8.92 -5.55
C ASP A 4 25.88 -7.48 -5.15
N THR A 5 24.80 -6.98 -5.73
CA THR A 5 24.21 -5.70 -5.34
C THR A 5 23.42 -5.99 -4.07
N TYR A 6 24.13 -6.08 -2.95
CA TYR A 6 23.55 -6.21 -1.61
C TYR A 6 22.71 -4.96 -1.33
N GLN A 7 21.42 -5.03 -1.67
CA GLN A 7 20.40 -4.18 -1.07
C GLN A 7 19.56 -5.06 -0.15
N ILE A 8 20.08 -5.28 1.06
CA ILE A 8 19.23 -5.74 2.15
C ILE A 8 18.35 -4.56 2.53
N LYS A 9 17.10 -4.60 2.07
CA LYS A 9 16.03 -3.77 2.61
C LYS A 9 15.63 -4.37 3.95
N THR A 10 16.27 -3.90 5.01
CA THR A 10 15.90 -4.20 6.40
C THR A 10 14.57 -3.51 6.71
N SER A 11 13.46 -4.04 6.21
CA SER A 11 12.05 -3.80 6.60
C SER A 11 11.56 -2.35 6.91
N GLY A 12 12.34 -1.31 6.61
CA GLY A 12 12.01 0.09 6.87
C GLY A 12 13.18 1.07 6.90
N PHE A 13 14.42 0.66 7.21
CA PHE A 13 15.52 1.63 7.46
C PHE A 13 16.89 1.21 6.90
N GLU A 14 17.57 2.16 6.25
CA GLU A 14 18.95 2.01 5.75
C GLU A 14 19.97 2.27 6.90
N GLY A 15 19.99 1.38 7.89
CA GLY A 15 20.97 1.42 8.99
C GLY A 15 20.52 2.19 10.26
N PRO A 16 21.41 2.29 11.27
CA PRO A 16 21.05 2.78 12.61
C PRO A 16 20.68 4.27 12.63
N PHE A 17 21.33 5.10 11.81
CA PHE A 17 21.00 6.53 11.71
C PHE A 17 19.64 6.79 11.07
N GLY A 18 19.26 6.00 10.07
CA GLY A 18 17.93 6.09 9.46
C GLY A 18 16.83 5.77 10.46
N LEU A 19 17.01 4.71 11.25
CA LEU A 19 16.10 4.36 12.33
C LEU A 19 16.04 5.48 13.38
N LEU A 20 17.19 5.92 13.89
CA LEU A 20 17.25 6.94 14.94
C LEU A 20 16.62 8.25 14.50
N LEU A 21 16.91 8.71 13.27
CA LEU A 21 16.32 9.91 12.70
C LEU A 21 14.78 9.79 12.64
N SER A 22 14.27 8.63 12.20
CA SER A 22 12.81 8.41 12.12
C SER A 22 12.12 8.47 13.48
N LEU A 23 12.77 8.00 14.54
CA LEU A 23 12.24 8.04 15.91
C LEU A 23 12.22 9.48 16.44
N VAL A 24 13.28 10.24 16.19
CA VAL A 24 13.37 11.67 16.54
C VAL A 24 12.31 12.48 15.79
N GLU A 25 12.16 12.27 14.48
CA GLU A 25 11.15 12.94 13.65
C GLU A 25 9.72 12.59 14.08
N LYS A 26 9.44 11.31 14.41
CA LYS A 26 8.12 10.87 14.87
C LYS A 26 7.69 11.56 16.16
N ARG A 27 8.64 11.85 17.06
CA ARG A 27 8.39 12.59 18.30
C ARG A 27 8.48 14.11 18.15
N LYS A 28 8.79 14.63 16.95
CA LYS A 28 9.00 16.06 16.66
C LYS A 28 10.05 16.72 17.59
N LEU A 29 11.10 15.97 17.91
CA LEU A 29 12.16 16.43 18.80
C LEU A 29 13.34 17.03 18.00
N PHE A 30 14.15 17.84 18.66
CA PHE A 30 15.42 18.33 18.10
C PHE A 30 16.52 17.28 18.28
N ILE A 31 17.58 17.35 17.48
CA ILE A 31 18.75 16.47 17.63
C ILE A 31 19.65 17.07 18.73
N ASN A 32 19.47 16.58 19.97
CA ASN A 32 20.29 16.85 21.14
C ASN A 32 20.20 15.70 22.16
N ASP A 33 21.14 15.65 23.09
CA ASP A 33 21.25 14.68 24.19
C ASP A 33 19.92 14.41 24.93
N VAL A 34 19.19 15.45 25.35
CA VAL A 34 17.91 15.30 26.06
C VAL A 34 16.88 14.57 25.21
N SER A 35 16.81 14.88 23.91
CA SER A 35 15.87 14.24 22.99
C SER A 35 16.29 12.82 22.64
N LEU A 36 17.60 12.58 22.49
CA LEU A 36 18.17 11.26 22.24
C LEU A 36 17.92 10.30 23.43
N ALA A 37 17.99 10.80 24.66
CA ALA A 37 17.61 10.04 25.86
C ALA A 37 16.15 9.54 25.81
N GLN A 38 15.23 10.35 25.26
CA GLN A 38 13.80 10.00 25.17
C GLN A 38 13.49 8.93 24.12
N VAL A 39 14.24 8.91 23.01
CA VAL A 39 14.05 7.91 21.92
C VAL A 39 14.87 6.63 22.12
N THR A 40 15.73 6.59 23.15
CA THR A 40 16.60 5.44 23.43
C THR A 40 15.80 4.14 23.65
N GLU A 41 14.68 4.22 24.37
CA GLU A 41 13.83 3.03 24.62
C GLU A 41 13.24 2.47 23.32
N ASP A 42 12.65 3.35 22.50
CA ASP A 42 12.07 2.99 21.21
C ASP A 42 13.12 2.34 20.28
N TYR A 43 14.37 2.83 20.33
CA TYR A 43 15.49 2.30 19.55
C TYR A 43 15.89 0.89 20.00
N LEU A 44 16.01 0.67 21.32
CA LEU A 44 16.32 -0.65 21.88
C LEU A 44 15.19 -1.66 21.62
N GLU A 45 13.94 -1.25 21.76
CA GLU A 45 12.78 -2.09 21.46
C GLU A 45 12.80 -2.55 19.99
N TYR A 46 13.14 -1.64 19.07
CA TYR A 46 13.25 -1.98 17.65
C TYR A 46 14.37 -2.98 17.38
N ILE A 47 15.57 -2.76 17.94
CA ILE A 47 16.70 -3.70 17.79
C ILE A 47 16.35 -5.08 18.32
N ASN A 48 15.69 -5.18 19.47
CA ASN A 48 15.30 -6.47 20.05
C ASN A 48 14.30 -7.24 19.17
N LYS A 49 13.53 -6.55 18.33
CA LYS A 49 12.61 -7.17 17.37
C LYS A 49 13.28 -7.64 16.07
N LEU A 50 14.51 -7.20 15.79
CA LEU A 50 15.24 -7.50 14.54
C LEU A 50 15.89 -8.89 14.46
N GLY A 51 15.45 -9.87 15.26
CA GLY A 51 16.08 -11.19 15.34
C GLY A 51 16.40 -11.81 13.97
N GLY A 52 17.64 -12.29 13.80
CA GLY A 52 18.09 -13.01 12.59
C GLY A 52 19.00 -12.25 11.63
N LEU A 53 19.49 -11.05 11.98
CA LEU A 53 20.46 -10.33 11.13
C LEU A 53 21.90 -10.91 11.20
N PRO A 54 22.70 -10.76 10.12
CA PRO A 54 24.11 -11.12 10.15
C PRO A 54 24.89 -10.25 11.17
N PRO A 55 25.91 -10.82 11.86
CA PRO A 55 26.65 -10.11 12.91
C PRO A 55 27.28 -8.77 12.47
N SER A 56 27.68 -8.66 11.20
CA SER A 56 28.25 -7.45 10.63
C SER A 56 27.27 -6.28 10.66
N GLU A 57 25.99 -6.52 10.38
CA GLU A 57 24.96 -5.47 10.37
C GLU A 57 24.59 -5.06 11.80
N ILE A 58 24.50 -6.03 12.71
CA ILE A 58 24.15 -5.79 14.13
C ILE A 58 25.21 -4.93 14.82
N SER A 59 26.50 -5.10 14.49
CA SER A 59 27.61 -4.36 15.13
C SER A 59 27.40 -2.84 15.15
N SER A 60 26.91 -2.28 14.05
CA SER A 60 26.68 -0.83 13.91
C SER A 60 25.50 -0.35 14.75
N PHE A 61 24.47 -1.17 14.90
CA PHE A 61 23.34 -0.87 15.78
C PHE A 61 23.72 -0.92 17.25
N VAL A 62 24.57 -1.87 17.64
CA VAL A 62 25.07 -2.02 19.02
C VAL A 62 25.91 -0.81 19.43
N LEU A 63 26.78 -0.31 18.54
CA LEU A 63 27.58 0.90 18.81
C LEU A 63 26.69 2.11 19.12
N VAL A 64 25.67 2.35 18.30
CA VAL A 64 24.72 3.45 18.53
C VAL A 64 23.90 3.19 19.80
N ALA A 65 23.51 1.94 20.08
CA ALA A 65 22.79 1.57 21.29
C ALA A 65 23.61 1.86 22.56
N SER A 66 24.91 1.56 22.57
CA SER A 66 25.78 1.85 23.70
C SER A 66 25.89 3.35 23.97
N THR A 67 26.03 4.18 22.93
CA THR A 67 26.08 5.64 23.08
C THR A 67 24.73 6.20 23.55
N LEU A 68 23.61 5.67 23.05
CA LEU A 68 22.28 6.09 23.52
C LEU A 68 22.03 5.72 24.99
N LEU A 69 22.48 4.54 25.43
CA LEU A 69 22.43 4.15 26.84
C LEU A 69 23.26 5.09 27.72
N LEU A 70 24.43 5.50 27.24
CA LEU A 70 25.27 6.48 27.93
C LEU A 70 24.56 7.84 28.06
N ILE A 71 23.95 8.32 26.97
CA ILE A 71 23.15 9.56 26.96
C ILE A 71 21.98 9.46 27.94
N LYS A 72 21.26 8.33 27.96
CA LYS A 72 20.16 8.09 28.90
C LYS A 72 20.66 8.04 30.35
N SER A 73 21.79 7.41 30.60
CA SER A 73 22.42 7.37 31.94
C SER A 73 22.77 8.77 32.43
N LYS A 74 23.44 9.58 31.59
CA LYS A 74 23.77 10.98 31.87
C LYS A 74 22.52 11.82 32.15
N SER A 75 21.46 11.62 31.36
CA SER A 75 20.20 12.34 31.53
C SER A 75 19.46 11.98 32.83
N LEU A 76 19.63 10.76 33.35
CA LEU A 76 18.97 10.29 34.58
C LEU A 76 19.81 10.54 35.84
N LEU A 77 21.14 10.58 35.70
CA LEU A 77 22.10 10.74 36.78
C LEU A 77 22.85 12.08 36.61
N PRO A 78 22.36 13.19 37.18
CA PRO A 78 22.97 14.51 37.01
C PRO A 78 24.40 14.65 37.57
N ASN A 79 24.84 13.70 38.40
CA ASN A 79 26.21 13.62 38.96
C ASN A 79 27.07 12.56 38.26
N LEU A 80 26.67 12.08 37.07
CA LEU A 80 27.47 11.15 36.30
C LEU A 80 28.61 11.91 35.61
N ASP A 81 29.81 11.78 36.15
CA ASP A 81 31.02 12.28 35.49
C ASP A 81 31.38 11.37 34.33
N LEU A 82 31.29 11.91 33.12
CA LEU A 82 31.73 11.24 31.89
C LEU A 82 33.20 11.56 31.63
N THR A 83 33.91 10.58 31.07
CA THR A 83 35.25 10.79 30.53
C THR A 83 35.19 11.71 29.29
N SER A 84 36.32 12.35 28.96
CA SER A 84 36.41 13.18 27.76
C SER A 84 36.11 12.41 26.46
N GLU A 85 36.38 11.10 26.46
CA GLU A 85 36.09 10.21 25.33
C GLU A 85 34.59 9.97 25.20
N GLU A 86 33.92 9.63 26.30
CA GLU A 86 32.47 9.45 26.37
C GLU A 86 31.68 10.72 25.98
N GLU A 87 32.13 11.90 26.41
CA GLU A 87 31.53 13.15 25.96
C GLU A 87 31.76 13.40 24.46
N GLY A 88 32.91 12.98 23.94
CA GLY A 88 33.25 13.04 22.52
C GLY A 88 32.30 12.18 21.67
N ASP A 89 32.07 10.94 22.10
CA ASP A 89 31.18 9.98 21.41
C ASP A 89 29.75 10.50 21.31
N ILE A 90 29.24 11.14 22.37
CA ILE A 90 27.90 11.75 22.36
C ILE A 90 27.83 12.87 21.32
N ARG A 91 28.83 13.75 21.30
CA ARG A 91 28.88 14.88 20.34
C ARG A 91 29.03 14.40 18.89
N ASP A 92 29.87 13.39 18.66
CA ASP A 92 30.04 12.78 17.34
C ASP A 92 28.74 12.12 16.86
N LEU A 93 28.00 11.44 17.74
CA LEU A 93 26.70 10.88 17.40
C LEU A 93 25.70 11.96 16.99
N GLU A 94 25.60 13.05 17.75
CA GLU A 94 24.73 14.19 17.43
C GLU A 94 25.09 14.84 16.10
N GLU A 95 26.39 15.08 15.86
CA GLU A 95 26.88 15.69 14.62
C GLU A 95 26.60 14.80 13.41
N ARG A 96 26.89 13.50 13.50
CA ARG A 96 26.61 12.54 12.45
C ARG A 96 25.12 12.45 12.14
N LEU A 97 24.26 12.43 13.17
CA LEU A 97 22.82 12.39 12.96
C LEU A 97 22.31 13.67 12.29
N ARG A 98 22.84 14.84 12.67
CA ARG A 98 22.52 16.12 12.01
C ARG A 98 22.97 16.13 10.55
N LEU A 99 24.17 15.67 10.25
CA LEU A 99 24.66 15.56 8.88
C LEU A 99 23.80 14.60 8.06
N TYR A 100 23.44 13.46 8.64
CA TYR A 100 22.56 12.47 8.00
C TYR A 100 21.18 13.05 7.69
N GLU A 101 20.58 13.82 8.60
CA GLU A 101 19.33 14.55 8.35
C GLU A 101 19.46 15.51 7.16
N ILE A 102 20.53 16.30 7.10
CA ILE A 102 20.79 17.24 6.01
C ILE A 102 20.92 16.49 4.68
N PHE A 103 21.72 15.43 4.62
CA PHE A 103 21.92 14.64 3.41
C PHE A 103 20.64 13.96 2.94
N THR A 104 19.83 13.44 3.86
CA THR A 104 18.54 12.82 3.54
C THR A 104 17.58 13.84 2.93
N LYS A 105 17.49 15.05 3.52
CA LYS A 105 16.67 16.15 3.01
C LYS A 105 17.14 16.66 1.65
N LEU A 106 18.45 16.84 1.46
CA LEU A 106 19.04 17.27 0.19
C LEU A 106 18.89 16.17 -0.87
N GLY A 107 19.09 14.91 -0.52
CA GLY A 107 18.92 13.74 -1.37
C GLY A 107 17.51 13.66 -1.95
N GLY A 108 16.48 13.98 -1.16
CA GLY A 108 15.11 14.09 -1.65
C GLY A 108 14.94 15.14 -2.76
N LYS A 109 15.56 16.32 -2.61
CA LYS A 109 15.54 17.38 -3.64
C LYS A 109 16.29 16.96 -4.90
N VAL A 110 17.44 16.32 -4.73
CA VAL A 110 18.24 15.79 -5.85
C VAL A 110 17.43 14.73 -6.59
N LYS A 111 16.86 13.75 -5.89
CA LYS A 111 16.00 12.70 -6.48
C LYS A 111 14.87 13.27 -7.33
N ASN A 112 14.22 14.34 -6.87
CA ASN A 112 13.11 14.96 -7.60
C ASN A 112 13.54 15.74 -8.84
N THR A 113 14.79 16.20 -8.88
CA THR A 113 15.37 17.02 -9.96
C THR A 113 16.15 16.18 -10.96
N PHE A 114 16.74 15.08 -10.49
CA PHE A 114 17.55 14.16 -11.26
C PHE A 114 16.77 13.64 -12.47
N GLY A 115 17.36 13.74 -13.66
CA GLY A 115 16.74 13.32 -14.93
C GLY A 115 15.68 14.26 -15.51
N LYS A 116 15.18 15.28 -14.76
CA LYS A 116 14.19 16.24 -15.29
C LYS A 116 14.82 17.47 -15.94
N LYS A 117 15.89 17.99 -15.34
CA LYS A 117 16.63 19.16 -15.83
C LYS A 117 18.07 18.78 -16.11
N ILE A 118 18.28 18.10 -17.22
CA ILE A 118 19.61 17.67 -17.66
C ILE A 118 20.32 18.89 -18.27
N ILE A 119 21.27 19.47 -17.52
CA ILE A 119 22.09 20.61 -17.99
C ILE A 119 23.13 20.14 -19.02
N PHE A 120 23.63 18.92 -18.85
CA PHE A 120 24.54 18.26 -19.77
C PHE A 120 23.90 16.96 -20.24
N ALA A 121 23.48 16.92 -21.49
CA ALA A 121 23.13 15.65 -22.11
C ALA A 121 24.37 14.74 -22.08
N PRO A 122 24.20 13.42 -21.92
CA PRO A 122 25.30 12.50 -22.20
C PRO A 122 25.81 12.84 -23.60
N LEU A 123 27.11 13.14 -23.71
CA LEU A 123 27.74 13.24 -25.03
C LEU A 123 27.37 11.97 -25.79
N GLU A 124 26.99 12.09 -27.07
CA GLU A 124 26.88 10.93 -27.94
C GLU A 124 28.14 10.11 -27.75
N ARG A 125 27.99 8.91 -27.17
CA ARG A 125 29.09 7.96 -27.18
C ARG A 125 29.30 7.66 -28.65
N LYS A 126 30.31 8.28 -29.27
CA LYS A 126 30.85 7.79 -30.52
C LYS A 126 31.32 6.38 -30.21
N ASN A 127 30.49 5.40 -30.54
CA ASN A 127 30.92 4.02 -30.59
C ASN A 127 31.91 3.95 -31.76
N ASP A 128 33.17 4.29 -31.50
CA ASP A 128 34.26 4.15 -32.48
C ASP A 128 34.53 2.68 -32.80
N VAL A 129 33.97 1.76 -31.99
CA VAL A 129 33.86 0.35 -32.32
C VAL A 129 32.65 0.17 -33.24
N LEU A 130 32.92 -0.03 -34.53
CA LEU A 130 31.95 -0.61 -35.46
C LEU A 130 31.61 -2.03 -34.94
N VAL A 131 30.52 -2.16 -34.20
CA VAL A 131 30.06 -3.46 -33.66
C VAL A 131 29.31 -4.28 -34.73
N PHE A 132 29.00 -3.68 -35.88
CA PHE A 132 28.19 -4.31 -36.92
C PHE A 132 28.96 -4.45 -38.23
N LEU A 133 29.50 -5.65 -38.45
CA LEU A 133 29.88 -6.14 -39.78
C LEU A 133 28.74 -7.08 -40.22
N PRO A 134 27.84 -6.65 -41.11
CA PRO A 134 26.84 -7.56 -41.65
C PRO A 134 27.53 -8.72 -42.37
N ASP A 135 27.03 -9.93 -42.17
CA ASP A 135 27.42 -11.10 -42.95
C ASP A 135 27.21 -10.81 -44.46
N ASP A 136 28.05 -11.35 -45.33
CA ASP A 136 27.96 -11.16 -46.79
C ASP A 136 26.57 -11.56 -47.37
N GLN A 137 25.81 -12.36 -46.62
CA GLN A 137 24.43 -12.74 -46.95
C GLN A 137 23.38 -11.65 -46.69
N ILE A 138 23.73 -10.59 -45.95
CA ILE A 138 22.86 -9.43 -45.70
C ILE A 138 22.97 -8.46 -46.87
N THR A 139 22.34 -8.85 -47.98
CA THR A 139 22.17 -7.99 -49.15
C THR A 139 20.92 -7.12 -49.03
N ARG A 140 20.85 -6.05 -49.82
CA ARG A 140 19.66 -5.18 -49.93
C ARG A 140 18.39 -5.97 -50.21
N GLU A 141 18.48 -7.01 -51.03
CA GLU A 141 17.36 -7.84 -51.43
C GLU A 141 16.89 -8.75 -50.28
N SER A 142 17.82 -9.34 -49.54
CA SER A 142 17.55 -10.13 -48.34
C SER A 142 16.85 -9.30 -47.25
N MET A 143 17.37 -8.09 -46.99
CA MET A 143 16.77 -7.12 -46.06
C MET A 143 15.35 -6.72 -46.45
N MET A 144 15.12 -6.41 -47.74
CA MET A 144 13.78 -6.04 -48.23
C MET A 144 12.77 -7.18 -48.12
N THR A 145 13.23 -8.41 -48.35
CA THR A 145 12.39 -9.61 -48.21
C THR A 145 12.04 -9.87 -46.74
N PHE A 146 13.03 -9.76 -45.85
CA PHE A 146 12.82 -9.91 -44.41
C PHE A 146 11.87 -8.85 -43.84
N ALA A 147 12.04 -7.59 -44.25
CA ALA A 147 11.17 -6.49 -43.83
C ALA A 147 9.71 -6.73 -44.25
N ARG A 148 9.48 -7.17 -45.50
CA ARG A 148 8.14 -7.51 -45.99
C ARG A 148 7.52 -8.66 -45.22
N ASN A 149 8.25 -9.76 -45.04
CA ASN A 149 7.76 -10.92 -44.30
C ASN A 149 7.42 -10.59 -42.84
N THR A 150 8.21 -9.72 -42.21
CA THR A 150 7.96 -9.28 -40.84
C THR A 150 6.71 -8.41 -40.74
N LEU A 151 6.52 -7.50 -41.69
CA LEU A 151 5.33 -6.64 -41.77
C LEU A 151 4.06 -7.45 -42.05
N ASP A 152 4.14 -8.44 -42.94
CA ASP A 152 3.01 -9.32 -43.26
C ASP A 152 2.67 -10.28 -42.10
N GLY A 153 3.67 -10.65 -41.30
CA GLY A 153 3.51 -11.46 -40.09
C GLY A 153 3.05 -10.69 -38.85
N MET A 154 2.94 -9.36 -38.90
CA MET A 154 2.44 -8.60 -37.75
C MET A 154 0.95 -8.90 -37.53
N PRO A 155 0.55 -9.25 -36.29
CA PRO A 155 -0.85 -9.47 -35.97
C PRO A 155 -1.63 -8.18 -36.25
N LYS A 156 -2.55 -8.24 -37.23
CA LYS A 156 -3.43 -7.11 -37.54
C LYS A 156 -4.21 -6.78 -36.27
N LYS A 157 -4.16 -5.51 -35.87
CA LYS A 157 -4.82 -5.01 -34.66
C LYS A 157 -6.33 -5.26 -34.78
N VAL A 158 -6.81 -6.34 -34.16
CA VAL A 158 -8.24 -6.63 -34.09
C VAL A 158 -8.82 -5.66 -33.08
N PHE A 159 -9.61 -4.70 -33.56
CA PHE A 159 -10.41 -3.85 -32.69
C PHE A 159 -11.49 -4.72 -32.07
N LEU A 160 -11.30 -5.08 -30.81
CA LEU A 160 -12.38 -5.64 -30.00
C LEU A 160 -13.46 -4.55 -29.88
N PRO A 161 -14.73 -4.82 -30.26
CA PRO A 161 -15.79 -3.86 -30.04
C PRO A 161 -15.82 -3.50 -28.56
N ASN A 162 -15.85 -2.19 -28.26
CA ASN A 162 -15.97 -1.69 -26.89
C ASN A 162 -17.20 -2.37 -26.27
N VAL A 163 -16.95 -3.26 -25.31
CA VAL A 163 -17.99 -3.77 -24.43
C VAL A 163 -18.40 -2.59 -23.58
N GLU A 164 -19.51 -1.95 -23.94
CA GLU A 164 -20.21 -1.06 -23.02
C GLU A 164 -20.50 -1.87 -21.76
N VAL A 165 -19.75 -1.58 -20.70
CA VAL A 165 -20.00 -2.15 -19.40
C VAL A 165 -21.33 -1.57 -18.95
N LYS A 166 -22.42 -2.32 -19.13
CA LYS A 166 -23.71 -1.98 -18.54
C LYS A 166 -23.50 -1.81 -17.05
N THR A 167 -23.85 -0.63 -16.54
CA THR A 167 -23.72 -0.28 -15.13
C THR A 167 -24.53 -1.26 -14.30
N VAL A 168 -23.85 -2.06 -13.50
CA VAL A 168 -24.46 -2.87 -12.44
C VAL A 168 -25.04 -1.92 -11.40
N ILE A 169 -26.33 -2.10 -11.09
CA ILE A 169 -27.09 -1.30 -10.12
C ILE A 169 -26.33 -1.24 -8.79
N SER A 170 -26.23 -0.06 -8.18
CA SER A 170 -25.56 0.10 -6.88
C SER A 170 -26.42 -0.47 -5.74
N ILE A 171 -25.79 -0.82 -4.61
CA ILE A 171 -26.51 -1.33 -3.43
C ILE A 171 -27.51 -0.28 -2.92
N GLU A 172 -27.15 1.00 -2.96
CA GLU A 172 -28.01 2.12 -2.53
C GLU A 172 -29.27 2.23 -3.39
N GLU A 173 -29.14 2.20 -4.71
CA GLU A 173 -30.29 2.21 -5.63
C GLU A 173 -31.20 0.98 -5.44
N MET A 174 -30.61 -0.15 -5.05
CA MET A 174 -31.37 -1.37 -4.75
C MET A 174 -32.13 -1.26 -3.43
N ILE A 175 -31.54 -0.64 -2.39
CA ILE A 175 -32.21 -0.35 -1.12
C ILE A 175 -33.44 0.54 -1.34
N ASP A 176 -33.31 1.60 -2.15
CA ASP A 176 -34.42 2.51 -2.44
C ASP A 176 -35.57 1.77 -3.14
N LYS A 177 -35.26 0.98 -4.17
CA LYS A 177 -36.25 0.16 -4.90
C LYS A 177 -36.94 -0.87 -4.00
N LEU A 178 -36.19 -1.50 -3.09
CA LEU A 178 -36.76 -2.46 -2.14
C LEU A 178 -37.67 -1.76 -1.14
N THR A 179 -37.24 -0.62 -0.62
CA THR A 179 -38.03 0.18 0.33
C THR A 179 -39.34 0.63 -0.30
N GLU A 180 -39.33 1.14 -1.53
CA GLU A 180 -40.54 1.54 -2.26
C GLU A 180 -41.50 0.36 -2.50
N ARG A 181 -40.97 -0.81 -2.88
CA ARG A 181 -41.79 -2.01 -3.11
C ARG A 181 -42.41 -2.55 -1.82
N ILE A 182 -41.65 -2.56 -0.72
CA ILE A 182 -42.10 -3.04 0.59
C ILE A 182 -43.10 -2.07 1.21
N GLN A 183 -42.94 -0.75 1.02
CA GLN A 183 -43.94 0.22 1.46
C GLN A 183 -45.32 0.01 0.82
N ASN A 184 -45.35 -0.50 -0.42
CA ASN A 184 -46.57 -0.72 -1.18
C ASN A 184 -47.21 -2.12 -0.96
N SER A 185 -46.51 -3.07 -0.33
CA SER A 185 -46.97 -4.46 -0.19
C SER A 185 -46.81 -4.95 1.25
N LEU A 186 -47.91 -5.35 1.91
CA LEU A 186 -47.90 -5.78 3.32
C LEU A 186 -47.01 -7.01 3.59
N LYS A 187 -46.93 -7.93 2.62
CA LYS A 187 -46.14 -9.18 2.67
C LYS A 187 -45.64 -9.52 1.27
N MET A 188 -44.38 -9.94 1.16
CA MET A 188 -43.82 -10.41 -0.12
C MET A 188 -42.80 -11.54 0.08
N ASN A 189 -42.61 -12.35 -0.96
CA ASN A 189 -41.52 -13.31 -1.01
C ASN A 189 -40.31 -12.67 -1.70
N PHE A 190 -39.10 -12.88 -1.18
CA PHE A 190 -37.85 -12.39 -1.80
C PHE A 190 -37.70 -12.88 -3.25
N LYS A 191 -38.26 -14.05 -3.59
CA LYS A 191 -38.24 -14.60 -4.95
C LYS A 191 -38.98 -13.70 -5.96
N ASP A 192 -40.04 -13.01 -5.53
CA ASP A 192 -40.85 -12.13 -6.39
C ASP A 192 -40.16 -10.79 -6.69
N LEU A 193 -39.05 -10.48 -6.01
CA LEU A 193 -38.27 -9.28 -6.29
C LEU A 193 -37.51 -9.35 -7.61
N HIS A 194 -37.25 -10.57 -8.09
CA HIS A 194 -36.58 -10.82 -9.35
C HIS A 194 -37.63 -10.94 -10.46
N GLY A 195 -37.44 -10.20 -11.55
CA GLY A 195 -38.40 -10.12 -12.65
C GLY A 195 -38.88 -11.49 -13.14
N HIS A 196 -40.16 -11.55 -13.49
CA HIS A 196 -40.88 -12.73 -13.97
C HIS A 196 -39.99 -13.74 -14.73
N ASN A 197 -40.00 -14.98 -14.22
CA ASN A 197 -39.28 -16.19 -14.65
C ASN A 197 -38.09 -16.51 -13.76
N GLY A 198 -38.33 -17.29 -12.70
CA GLY A 198 -37.38 -17.70 -11.66
C GLY A 198 -36.23 -18.60 -12.12
N SER A 199 -35.55 -18.25 -13.21
CA SER A 199 -34.32 -18.87 -13.69
C SER A 199 -33.27 -17.77 -13.86
N ILE A 200 -32.22 -17.84 -13.06
CA ILE A 200 -31.06 -16.95 -13.15
C ILE A 200 -30.19 -17.43 -14.31
N THR A 201 -30.24 -16.70 -15.42
CA THR A 201 -29.62 -17.14 -16.68
C THR A 201 -28.37 -16.33 -17.02
N THR A 202 -28.29 -15.07 -16.58
CA THR A 202 -27.17 -14.18 -16.89
C THR A 202 -26.30 -13.86 -15.65
N ARG A 203 -25.02 -13.53 -15.89
CA ARG A 203 -24.10 -13.10 -14.82
C ARG A 203 -24.55 -11.79 -14.18
N GLU A 204 -25.23 -10.94 -14.95
CA GLU A 204 -25.79 -9.66 -14.49
C GLU A 204 -26.94 -9.89 -13.50
N GLU A 205 -27.87 -10.81 -13.81
CA GLU A 205 -28.95 -11.21 -12.89
C GLU A 205 -28.40 -11.76 -11.57
N LYS A 206 -27.32 -12.55 -11.60
CA LYS A 206 -26.67 -13.04 -10.36
C LYS A 206 -26.20 -11.90 -9.48
N VAL A 207 -25.58 -10.87 -10.07
CA VAL A 207 -25.08 -9.73 -9.31
C VAL A 207 -26.25 -8.93 -8.72
N VAL A 208 -27.33 -8.74 -9.47
CA VAL A 208 -28.54 -8.06 -8.96
C VAL A 208 -29.16 -8.83 -7.79
N VAL A 209 -29.22 -10.17 -7.85
CA VAL A 209 -29.73 -11.01 -6.75
C VAL A 209 -28.87 -10.86 -5.49
N ILE A 210 -27.55 -10.90 -5.64
CA ILE A 210 -26.62 -10.77 -4.51
C ILE A 210 -26.74 -9.38 -3.88
N VAL A 211 -26.80 -8.33 -4.70
CA VAL A 211 -26.97 -6.94 -4.25
C VAL A 211 -28.33 -6.74 -3.56
N GLY A 212 -29.40 -7.32 -4.11
CA GLY A 212 -30.74 -7.33 -3.51
C GLY A 212 -30.80 -8.03 -2.15
N PHE A 213 -30.13 -9.17 -2.03
CA PHE A 213 -30.05 -9.91 -0.78
C PHE A 213 -29.27 -9.13 0.30
N LEU A 214 -28.13 -8.54 -0.06
CA LEU A 214 -27.35 -7.68 0.84
C LEU A 214 -28.16 -6.45 1.28
N ALA A 215 -28.88 -5.82 0.36
CA ALA A 215 -29.77 -4.70 0.67
C ALA A 215 -30.90 -5.09 1.63
N MET A 216 -31.50 -6.27 1.47
CA MET A 216 -32.50 -6.80 2.41
C MET A 216 -31.89 -7.03 3.81
N LEU A 217 -30.72 -7.66 3.91
CA LEU A 217 -30.05 -7.85 5.21
C LEU A 217 -29.71 -6.53 5.89
N GLU A 218 -29.36 -5.50 5.12
CA GLU A 218 -29.13 -4.16 5.64
C GLU A 218 -30.43 -3.54 6.18
N LEU A 219 -31.57 -3.71 5.50
CA LEU A 219 -32.88 -3.25 5.98
C LEU A 219 -33.35 -3.97 7.25
N VAL A 220 -33.08 -5.29 7.36
CA VAL A 220 -33.31 -6.05 8.60
C VAL A 220 -32.42 -5.53 9.72
N ARG A 221 -31.14 -5.28 9.43
CA ARG A 221 -30.18 -4.71 10.40
C ARG A 221 -30.62 -3.34 10.92
N GLN A 222 -31.26 -2.53 10.07
CA GLN A 222 -31.82 -1.23 10.44
C GLN A 222 -33.18 -1.31 11.13
N GLY A 223 -33.77 -2.50 11.26
CA GLY A 223 -35.06 -2.73 11.92
C GLY A 223 -36.28 -2.26 11.13
N MET A 224 -36.13 -1.98 9.83
CA MET A 224 -37.21 -1.47 8.98
C MET A 224 -38.14 -2.58 8.48
N ILE A 225 -37.63 -3.81 8.37
CA ILE A 225 -38.34 -4.98 7.86
C ILE A 225 -38.07 -6.19 8.76
N ASP A 226 -39.03 -7.09 8.85
CA ASP A 226 -38.86 -8.41 9.44
C ASP A 226 -38.78 -9.44 8.32
N ALA A 227 -37.91 -10.44 8.48
CA ALA A 227 -37.65 -11.47 7.49
C ALA A 227 -37.71 -12.85 8.15
N MET A 228 -38.65 -13.67 7.71
CA MET A 228 -38.85 -15.02 8.21
C MET A 228 -38.46 -16.05 7.15
N GLN A 229 -37.63 -17.02 7.54
CA GLN A 229 -37.24 -18.15 6.71
C GLN A 229 -37.49 -19.44 7.51
N GLU A 230 -38.33 -20.34 6.98
CA GLU A 230 -38.73 -21.55 7.70
C GLU A 230 -37.68 -22.67 7.65
N ASN A 231 -36.94 -22.79 6.55
CA ASN A 231 -35.91 -23.82 6.34
C ASN A 231 -34.66 -23.20 5.70
N ASP A 232 -33.47 -23.74 6.00
CA ASP A 232 -32.23 -23.31 5.38
C ASP A 232 -32.32 -23.42 3.84
N GLY A 233 -32.16 -22.29 3.15
CA GLY A 233 -32.30 -22.21 1.69
C GLY A 233 -33.74 -22.23 1.18
N GLY A 234 -34.74 -22.15 2.07
CA GLY A 234 -36.15 -21.97 1.75
C GLY A 234 -36.49 -20.54 1.37
N ASP A 235 -37.75 -20.33 0.98
CA ASP A 235 -38.26 -19.01 0.61
C ASP A 235 -38.21 -18.04 1.81
N ILE A 236 -37.84 -16.78 1.53
CA ILE A 236 -37.73 -15.73 2.55
C ILE A 236 -38.96 -14.84 2.45
N LEU A 237 -39.78 -14.85 3.50
CA LEU A 237 -40.93 -13.97 3.64
C LEU A 237 -40.48 -12.66 4.26
N ILE A 238 -40.82 -11.54 3.61
CA ILE A 238 -40.51 -10.19 4.07
C ILE A 238 -41.82 -9.54 4.49
N GLU A 239 -41.88 -9.03 5.71
CA GLU A 239 -43.00 -8.26 6.25
C GLU A 239 -42.54 -6.92 6.82
N LYS A 240 -43.43 -5.93 6.77
CA LYS A 240 -43.16 -4.62 7.35
C LYS A 240 -43.26 -4.71 8.87
N THR A 241 -42.25 -4.21 9.56
CA THR A 241 -42.29 -4.07 11.02
C THR A 241 -43.38 -3.06 11.40
N GLU A 242 -44.50 -3.54 11.94
CA GLU A 242 -45.41 -2.67 12.68
C GLU A 242 -44.75 -2.34 14.03
N VAL A 243 -44.41 -1.07 14.23
CA VAL A 243 -43.98 -0.56 15.53
C VAL A 243 -45.16 -0.71 16.49
N ILE A 244 -45.17 -1.79 17.27
CA ILE A 244 -46.06 -1.92 18.43
C ILE A 244 -45.62 -0.87 19.45
N ILE A 245 -46.24 0.31 19.41
CA ILE A 245 -46.16 1.27 20.51
C ILE A 245 -46.87 0.61 21.69
N LYS A 246 -46.10 -0.03 22.59
CA LYS A 246 -46.60 -0.38 23.92
C LYS A 246 -46.86 0.93 24.67
N ASN A 247 -48.10 1.40 24.63
CA ASN A 247 -48.62 2.37 25.59
C ASN A 247 -48.63 1.67 26.97
N ASN A 248 -47.62 1.96 27.79
CA ASN A 248 -47.72 1.75 29.23
C ASN A 248 -48.41 2.97 29.83
N GLU A 249 -49.72 2.89 30.04
CA GLU A 249 -50.42 3.67 31.04
C GLU A 249 -50.89 2.74 32.17
N GLN A 250 -50.52 3.16 33.39
CA GLN A 250 -50.90 2.69 34.75
C GLN A 250 -50.14 1.50 35.33
#